data_AF-A0A2E0Z6H3-F1
#
_entry.id   AF-A0A2E0Z6H3-F1
#
_cell.length_a   1.000
_cell.length_b   1.000
_cell.length_c   1.000
_cell.angle_alpha   90.00
_cell.angle_beta   90.00
_cell.angle_gamma   90.00
#
_symmetry.space_group_name_H-M   'P 1'
#
loop_
_entity.id
_entity.type
_entity.pdbx_description
1 polymer ?
#
loop_
_entity_poly.entity_id
_entity_poly.type
_entity_poly.pdbx_seq_one_letter_code
_entity_poly.pdbx_strand_id
1 'polypeptide(L)'
;MSENVRTLCGKLHSKSNISKHRKTCLKCIKYEQSERRRIQEEKCEIDQLKARLDELEKQPKTTNVFVNIIPFSQEPMLSQETIKELLEPASDCVPKYVKQKHFLKAGGNIRIPNKSQKRIQVLCEEAGEKIWVTKDRDDFIKDLTGISMTELDEKYGASNISENYRRWATRFNNSDKIIQQKLDNQILYTILDNQTYDK
;
A
#
# COMPACT_ATOMS: atom_id res chain seq x y z
N MET A 1 63.08 -14.94 28.89
CA MET A 1 63.06 -13.50 28.55
C MET A 1 61.82 -12.89 29.16
N SER A 2 61.93 -11.82 29.93
CA SER A 2 60.78 -11.17 30.58
C SER A 2 59.99 -10.40 29.53
N GLU A 3 58.75 -10.80 29.25
CA GLU A 3 57.88 -10.04 28.33
C GLU A 3 57.57 -8.66 28.93
N ASN A 4 58.07 -7.63 28.24
CA ASN A 4 57.80 -6.23 28.58
C ASN A 4 56.60 -5.73 27.77
N VAL A 5 55.71 -5.01 28.44
CA VAL A 5 54.53 -4.40 27.84
C VAL A 5 54.73 -2.90 27.78
N ARG A 6 54.48 -2.30 26.60
CA ARG A 6 54.52 -0.85 26.40
C ARG A 6 53.25 -0.24 26.96
N THR A 7 53.38 0.74 27.85
CA THR A 7 52.24 1.43 28.47
C THR A 7 51.86 2.69 27.70
N LEU A 8 50.69 3.24 28.02
CA LEU A 8 50.11 4.44 27.40
C LEU A 8 50.97 5.70 27.63
N CYS A 9 51.84 5.70 28.64
CA CYS A 9 52.83 6.75 28.85
C CYS A 9 54.14 6.54 28.07
N GLY A 10 54.23 5.48 27.26
CA GLY A 10 55.38 5.13 26.42
C GLY A 10 56.44 4.27 27.09
N LYS A 11 56.32 3.97 28.40
CA LYS A 11 57.31 3.20 29.17
C LYS A 11 57.10 1.69 29.01
N LEU A 12 58.20 0.94 29.05
CA LEU A 12 58.18 -0.52 29.07
C LEU A 12 58.20 -1.01 30.52
N HIS A 13 57.24 -1.87 30.86
CA HIS A 13 57.16 -2.50 32.17
C HIS A 13 57.00 -4.01 32.03
N SER A 14 57.60 -4.78 32.95
CA SER A 14 57.31 -6.21 33.04
C SER A 14 55.83 -6.44 33.35
N LYS A 15 55.27 -7.56 32.88
CA LYS A 15 53.87 -7.93 33.16
C LYS A 15 53.51 -7.88 34.65
N SER A 16 54.43 -8.24 35.54
CA SER A 16 54.23 -8.20 37.00
C SER A 16 54.11 -6.77 37.57
N ASN A 17 54.68 -5.76 36.90
CA ASN A 17 54.74 -4.38 37.39
C ASN A 17 53.74 -3.43 36.71
N ILE A 18 53.07 -3.88 35.64
CA ILE A 18 52.15 -3.02 34.89
C ILE A 18 50.94 -2.55 35.72
N SER A 19 50.41 -3.42 36.59
CA SER A 19 49.27 -3.08 37.46
C SER A 19 49.63 -1.97 38.44
N LYS A 20 50.83 -2.03 39.06
CA LYS A 20 51.34 -0.97 39.93
C LYS A 20 51.54 0.33 39.16
N HIS A 21 52.13 0.26 37.97
CA HIS A 21 52.34 1.43 37.13
C HIS A 21 51.04 2.12 36.72
N ARG A 22 50.00 1.36 36.31
CA ARG A 22 48.70 1.92 35.96
C ARG A 22 48.05 2.70 37.11
N LYS A 23 48.28 2.28 38.36
CA LYS A 23 47.73 2.95 39.56
C LYS A 23 48.50 4.20 40.00
N THR A 24 49.76 4.38 39.58
CA THR A 24 50.61 5.48 40.07
C THR A 24 51.00 6.45 38.97
N CYS A 25 50.97 6.04 37.70
CA CYS A 25 51.34 6.91 36.60
C CYS A 25 50.18 7.82 36.20
N LEU A 26 50.30 9.11 36.54
CA LEU A 26 49.31 10.15 36.21
C LEU A 26 48.96 10.21 34.72
N LYS A 27 49.90 9.95 33.80
CA LYS A 27 49.62 9.91 32.35
C LYS A 27 48.71 8.74 31.97
N CYS A 28 48.98 7.54 32.50
CA CYS A 28 48.14 6.37 32.25
C CYS A 28 46.76 6.51 32.89
N ILE A 29 46.68 7.07 34.11
CA ILE A 29 45.41 7.33 34.80
C ILE A 29 44.55 8.32 34.01
N LYS A 30 45.13 9.45 33.58
CA LYS A 30 44.40 10.45 32.78
C LYS A 30 43.86 9.87 31.48
N TYR A 31 44.66 9.04 30.79
CA TYR A 31 44.22 8.36 29.58
C TYR A 31 43.08 7.36 29.86
N GLU A 32 43.21 6.52 30.88
CA GLU A 32 42.14 5.57 31.23
C GLU A 32 40.84 6.30 31.64
N GLN A 33 40.95 7.46 32.29
CA GLN A 33 39.79 8.30 32.61
C GLN A 33 39.16 8.94 31.37
N SER A 34 39.96 9.46 30.42
CA SER A 34 39.43 10.02 29.17
C SER A 34 38.76 8.96 28.30
N GLU A 35 39.36 7.77 28.23
CA GLU A 35 38.79 6.66 27.46
C GLU A 35 37.47 6.17 28.06
N ARG A 36 37.37 6.10 29.40
CA ARG A 36 36.11 5.80 30.08
C ARG A 36 35.02 6.83 29.82
N ARG A 37 35.38 8.13 29.76
CA ARG A 37 34.42 9.19 29.39
C ARG A 37 33.93 9.01 27.96
N ARG A 38 34.84 8.78 27.01
CA ARG A 38 34.48 8.54 25.61
C ARG A 38 33.54 7.36 25.44
N ILE A 39 33.85 6.21 26.06
CA ILE A 39 32.99 5.02 26.03
C ILE A 39 31.61 5.30 26.65
N GLN A 40 31.55 6.13 27.70
CA GLN A 40 30.28 6.49 28.34
C GLN A 40 29.43 7.39 27.43
N GLU A 41 30.04 8.33 26.72
CA GLU A 41 29.38 9.21 25.75
C GLU A 41 28.83 8.40 24.57
N GLU A 42 29.66 7.53 23.98
CA GLU A 42 29.24 6.63 22.88
C GLU A 42 28.08 5.71 23.30
N LYS A 43 28.10 5.18 24.53
CA LYS A 43 26.97 4.40 25.06
C LYS A 43 25.68 5.20 25.16
N CYS A 44 25.77 6.46 25.62
CA CYS A 44 24.61 7.33 25.71
C CYS A 44 24.02 7.63 24.33
N GLU A 45 24.86 7.86 23.32
CA GLU A 45 24.43 8.06 21.93
C GLU A 45 23.74 6.81 21.35
N ILE A 46 24.30 5.62 21.60
CA ILE A 46 23.68 4.35 21.18
C ILE A 46 22.30 4.17 21.82
N ASP A 47 22.17 4.47 23.11
CA ASP A 47 20.89 4.34 23.82
C ASP A 47 19.86 5.34 23.29
N GLN A 48 20.26 6.57 22.95
CA GLN A 48 19.39 7.56 22.30
C GLN A 48 18.95 7.10 20.90
N LEU A 49 19.85 6.57 20.10
CA LEU A 49 19.53 6.05 18.76
C LEU A 49 18.58 4.85 18.84
N LYS A 50 18.77 3.95 19.81
CA LYS A 50 17.85 2.83 20.06
C LYS A 50 16.47 3.31 20.47
N ALA A 51 16.38 4.27 21.39
CA ALA A 51 15.10 4.85 21.78
C ALA A 51 14.37 5.48 20.59
N ARG A 52 15.11 6.16 19.71
CA ARG A 52 14.55 6.74 18.48
C ARG A 52 14.09 5.69 17.48
N LEU A 53 14.81 4.56 17.35
CA LEU A 53 14.36 3.43 16.53
C LEU A 53 13.08 2.80 17.10
N ASP A 54 13.02 2.59 18.41
CA ASP A 54 11.82 2.09 19.09
C ASP A 54 10.61 3.01 18.89
N GLU A 55 10.81 4.33 18.95
CA GLU A 55 9.76 5.31 18.65
C GLU A 55 9.31 5.24 17.19
N LEU A 56 10.25 5.13 16.24
CA LEU A 56 9.95 5.00 14.81
C LEU A 56 9.27 3.66 14.49
N GLU A 57 9.57 2.58 15.21
CA GLU A 57 8.88 1.29 15.06
C GLU A 57 7.47 1.32 15.65
N LYS A 58 7.26 2.07 16.73
CA LYS A 58 5.94 2.28 17.36
C LYS A 58 5.07 3.26 16.60
N GLN A 59 5.65 4.11 15.74
CA GLN A 59 4.87 4.91 14.82
C GLN A 59 4.12 3.99 13.85
N PRO A 60 2.82 4.22 13.62
CA PRO A 60 2.09 3.48 12.60
C PRO A 60 2.80 3.71 11.27
N LYS A 61 3.42 2.65 10.73
CA LYS A 61 3.93 2.63 9.37
C LYS A 61 2.74 2.85 8.44
N THR A 62 2.51 4.10 8.02
CA THR A 62 1.68 4.38 6.86
C THR A 62 2.49 3.97 5.65
N THR A 63 2.58 2.65 5.42
CA THR A 63 3.07 2.13 4.16
C THR A 63 2.01 2.52 3.14
N ASN A 64 2.18 3.70 2.53
CA ASN A 64 1.49 4.09 1.32
C ASN A 64 2.03 3.20 0.20
N VAL A 65 1.68 1.92 0.24
CA VAL A 65 1.94 0.98 -0.85
C VAL A 65 0.92 1.31 -1.94
N PHE A 66 1.09 2.44 -2.63
CA PHE A 66 0.45 2.63 -3.92
C PHE A 66 1.18 1.71 -4.90
N VAL A 67 0.95 0.40 -4.82
CA VAL A 67 1.50 -0.61 -5.74
C VAL A 67 0.98 -0.30 -7.13
N ASN A 68 1.61 0.62 -7.87
CA ASN A 68 1.33 0.90 -9.28
C ASN A 68 -0.18 0.92 -9.65
N ILE A 69 -1.02 1.39 -8.71
CA ILE A 69 -2.48 1.40 -8.87
C ILE A 69 -2.80 2.60 -9.75
N ILE A 70 -3.56 2.35 -10.82
CA ILE A 70 -3.96 3.37 -11.77
C ILE A 70 -5.15 4.13 -11.17
N PRO A 71 -5.11 5.48 -11.05
CA PRO A 71 -6.22 6.24 -10.53
C PRO A 71 -7.53 5.95 -11.28
N PHE A 72 -8.64 6.12 -10.59
CA PHE A 72 -9.96 6.03 -11.17
C PHE A 72 -10.11 7.03 -12.31
N SER A 73 -10.75 6.61 -13.41
CA SER A 73 -10.88 7.36 -14.67
C SER A 73 -9.59 7.50 -15.49
N GLN A 74 -8.47 6.93 -15.06
CA GLN A 74 -7.23 6.87 -15.85
C GLN A 74 -6.89 5.45 -16.32
N GLU A 75 -7.84 4.52 -16.25
CA GLU A 75 -7.62 3.13 -16.62
C GLU A 75 -7.33 2.97 -18.12
N PRO A 76 -6.44 2.03 -18.50
CA PRO A 76 -6.16 1.77 -19.91
C PRO A 76 -7.41 1.26 -20.63
N MET A 77 -7.48 1.54 -21.93
CA MET A 77 -8.55 0.98 -22.76
C MET A 77 -8.39 -0.53 -22.92
N LEU A 78 -9.50 -1.26 -22.87
CA LEU A 78 -9.53 -2.68 -23.14
C LEU A 78 -9.46 -2.95 -24.65
N SER A 79 -8.88 -4.09 -25.04
CA SER A 79 -8.86 -4.48 -26.44
C SER A 79 -10.26 -4.92 -26.90
N GLN A 80 -10.53 -4.76 -28.20
CA GLN A 80 -11.81 -5.17 -28.80
C GLN A 80 -12.08 -6.68 -28.66
N GLU A 81 -11.02 -7.50 -28.65
CA GLU A 81 -11.12 -8.94 -28.41
C GLU A 81 -11.58 -9.23 -26.98
N THR A 82 -10.98 -8.58 -25.99
CA THR A 82 -11.40 -8.70 -24.58
C THR A 82 -12.85 -8.25 -24.40
N ILE A 83 -13.28 -7.16 -25.05
CA ILE A 83 -14.68 -6.72 -24.99
C ILE A 83 -15.62 -7.79 -25.53
N LYS A 84 -15.33 -8.40 -26.68
CA LYS A 84 -16.18 -9.46 -27.24
C LYS A 84 -16.38 -10.63 -26.28
N GLU A 85 -15.31 -11.05 -25.59
CA GLU A 85 -15.38 -12.11 -24.59
C GLU A 85 -16.18 -11.69 -23.34
N LEU A 86 -16.15 -10.41 -22.98
CA LEU A 86 -16.88 -9.87 -21.83
C LEU A 86 -18.39 -9.79 -22.06
N LEU A 87 -18.83 -9.58 -23.31
CA LEU A 87 -20.26 -9.43 -23.63
C LEU A 87 -21.07 -10.71 -23.48
N GLU A 88 -20.42 -11.86 -23.29
CA GLU A 88 -21.08 -13.16 -23.10
C GLU A 88 -20.74 -13.79 -21.73
N PRO A 89 -21.73 -14.16 -20.89
CA PRO A 89 -23.15 -13.88 -21.04
C PRO A 89 -23.47 -12.40 -20.77
N ALA A 90 -24.48 -11.87 -21.48
CA ALA A 90 -24.88 -10.46 -21.40
C ALA A 90 -25.23 -9.98 -19.98
N SER A 91 -25.74 -10.85 -19.10
CA SER A 91 -26.07 -10.47 -17.72
C SER A 91 -24.85 -10.12 -16.86
N ASP A 92 -23.69 -10.69 -17.20
CA ASP A 92 -22.48 -10.61 -16.37
C ASP A 92 -21.46 -9.65 -16.97
N CYS A 93 -21.75 -9.08 -18.14
CA CYS A 93 -20.81 -8.26 -18.87
C CYS A 93 -20.39 -7.01 -18.09
N VAL A 94 -21.32 -6.33 -17.41
CA VAL A 94 -21.02 -5.11 -16.63
C VAL A 94 -20.15 -5.43 -15.41
N PRO A 95 -20.47 -6.41 -14.54
CA PRO A 95 -19.57 -6.82 -13.46
C PRO A 95 -18.20 -7.25 -13.95
N LYS A 96 -18.13 -8.06 -15.03
CA LYS A 96 -16.84 -8.49 -15.60
C LYS A 96 -16.05 -7.30 -16.16
N TYR A 97 -16.72 -6.33 -16.79
CA TYR A 97 -16.11 -5.10 -17.27
C TYR A 97 -15.53 -4.27 -16.12
N VAL A 98 -16.30 -4.07 -15.05
CA VAL A 98 -15.83 -3.38 -13.84
C VAL A 98 -14.61 -4.08 -13.26
N LYS A 99 -14.62 -5.41 -13.18
CA LYS A 99 -13.47 -6.21 -12.75
C LYS A 99 -12.24 -5.94 -13.60
N GLN A 100 -12.38 -6.06 -14.92
CA GLN A 100 -11.27 -5.87 -15.86
C GLN A 100 -10.78 -4.42 -15.91
N LYS A 101 -11.63 -3.43 -15.68
CA LYS A 101 -11.21 -2.03 -15.71
C LYS A 101 -10.50 -1.63 -14.42
N HIS A 102 -11.11 -1.93 -13.27
CA HIS A 102 -10.71 -1.37 -11.97
C HIS A 102 -9.75 -2.26 -11.17
N PHE A 103 -9.59 -3.54 -11.56
CA PHE A 103 -8.80 -4.54 -10.82
C PHE A 103 -7.74 -5.26 -11.69
N LEU A 104 -7.21 -4.59 -12.72
CA LEU A 104 -6.13 -5.12 -13.58
C LEU A 104 -4.84 -5.50 -12.83
N LYS A 105 -4.52 -4.75 -11.77
CA LYS A 105 -3.32 -4.94 -10.94
C LYS A 105 -3.75 -5.17 -9.49
N ALA A 106 -2.90 -5.84 -8.72
CA ALA A 106 -3.11 -6.03 -7.28
C ALA A 106 -3.40 -4.68 -6.60
N GLY A 107 -4.43 -4.65 -5.75
CA GLY A 107 -4.84 -3.46 -5.02
C GLY A 107 -6.10 -2.77 -5.54
N GLY A 108 -6.36 -2.78 -6.86
CA GLY A 108 -7.51 -2.12 -7.49
C GLY A 108 -7.64 -0.61 -7.19
N ASN A 109 -8.43 0.14 -7.96
CA ASN A 109 -8.65 1.57 -7.70
C ASN A 109 -9.97 1.89 -6.98
N ILE A 110 -10.67 0.84 -6.53
CA ILE A 110 -11.90 0.91 -5.74
C ILE A 110 -11.79 -0.09 -4.60
N ARG A 111 -12.17 0.31 -3.38
CA ARG A 111 -12.22 -0.59 -2.21
C ARG A 111 -13.32 -0.22 -1.24
N ILE A 112 -13.79 -1.21 -0.48
CA ILE A 112 -14.79 -1.09 0.57
C ILE A 112 -14.12 -1.45 1.90
N PRO A 113 -13.67 -0.44 2.69
CA PRO A 113 -12.92 -0.68 3.92
C PRO A 113 -13.70 -1.50 4.95
N ASN A 114 -15.02 -1.31 5.01
CA ASN A 114 -15.89 -2.02 5.92
C ASN A 114 -17.22 -2.32 5.24
N LYS A 115 -17.57 -3.61 5.14
CA LYS A 115 -18.79 -4.09 4.49
C LYS A 115 -20.07 -3.58 5.15
N SER A 116 -20.04 -3.34 6.47
CA SER A 116 -21.21 -2.85 7.21
C SER A 116 -21.48 -1.36 7.02
N GLN A 117 -20.50 -0.60 6.52
CA GLN A 117 -20.64 0.83 6.33
C GLN A 117 -21.08 1.14 4.89
N LYS A 118 -21.93 2.16 4.74
CA LYS A 118 -22.35 2.70 3.43
C LYS A 118 -21.28 3.59 2.81
N ARG A 119 -20.01 3.20 2.91
CA ARG A 119 -18.90 3.98 2.36
C ARG A 119 -18.03 3.14 1.45
N ILE A 120 -17.57 3.77 0.38
CA ILE A 120 -16.62 3.22 -0.58
C ILE A 120 -15.47 4.20 -0.74
N GLN A 121 -14.27 3.69 -1.00
CA GLN A 121 -13.09 4.49 -1.26
C GLN A 121 -12.64 4.28 -2.69
N VAL A 122 -12.33 5.38 -3.36
CA VAL A 122 -11.91 5.42 -4.77
C VAL A 122 -10.58 6.15 -4.83
N LEU A 123 -9.62 5.58 -5.55
CA LEU A 123 -8.31 6.21 -5.71
C LEU A 123 -8.39 7.28 -6.79
N CYS A 124 -8.28 8.55 -6.43
CA CYS A 124 -8.23 9.67 -7.36
C CYS A 124 -6.81 10.25 -7.42
N GLU A 125 -6.51 11.00 -8.48
CA GLU A 125 -5.29 11.81 -8.55
C GLU A 125 -5.66 13.28 -8.45
N GLU A 126 -5.17 13.96 -7.41
CA GLU A 126 -5.36 15.38 -7.17
C GLU A 126 -3.99 16.04 -7.03
N ALA A 127 -3.72 17.07 -7.83
CA ALA A 127 -2.44 17.80 -7.84
C ALA A 127 -1.18 16.90 -8.03
N GLY A 128 -1.32 15.77 -8.75
CA GLY A 128 -0.23 14.82 -8.98
C GLY A 128 -0.02 13.82 -7.83
N GLU A 129 -0.84 13.89 -6.78
CA GLU A 129 -0.82 12.94 -5.67
C GLU A 129 -2.02 11.99 -5.73
N LYS A 130 -1.77 10.71 -5.46
CA LYS A 130 -2.82 9.69 -5.41
C LYS A 130 -3.46 9.67 -4.04
N ILE A 131 -4.75 9.94 -3.97
CA ILE A 131 -5.51 10.02 -2.72
C ILE A 131 -6.75 9.13 -2.74
N TRP A 132 -7.07 8.52 -1.59
CA TRP A 132 -8.31 7.76 -1.44
C TRP A 132 -9.45 8.69 -1.03
N VAL A 133 -10.39 8.90 -1.95
CA VAL A 133 -11.60 9.72 -1.71
C VAL A 133 -12.73 8.81 -1.25
N THR A 134 -13.39 9.19 -0.15
CA THR A 134 -14.55 8.44 0.38
C THR A 134 -15.84 8.97 -0.27
N LYS A 135 -16.69 8.05 -0.74
CA LYS A 135 -18.01 8.35 -1.33
C LYS A 135 -19.09 7.50 -0.67
N ASP A 136 -20.35 7.89 -0.85
CA ASP A 136 -21.48 7.03 -0.50
C ASP A 136 -21.44 5.77 -1.37
N ARG A 137 -21.60 4.61 -0.73
CA ARG A 137 -21.47 3.33 -1.42
C ARG A 137 -22.63 3.07 -2.37
N ASP A 138 -23.85 3.30 -1.93
CA ASP A 138 -25.04 2.88 -2.68
C ASP A 138 -25.19 3.78 -3.93
N ASP A 139 -24.95 5.09 -3.79
CA ASP A 139 -24.95 6.04 -4.90
C ASP A 139 -23.80 5.78 -5.88
N PHE A 140 -22.57 5.58 -5.38
CA PHE A 140 -21.43 5.33 -6.25
C PHE A 140 -21.55 4.04 -7.06
N ILE A 141 -22.09 2.97 -6.48
CA ILE A 141 -22.29 1.72 -7.22
C ILE A 141 -23.30 1.93 -8.36
N LYS A 142 -24.39 2.64 -8.10
CA LYS A 142 -25.38 2.97 -9.13
C LYS A 142 -24.77 3.79 -10.27
N ASP A 143 -23.98 4.81 -9.93
CA ASP A 143 -23.25 5.62 -10.91
C ASP A 143 -22.25 4.78 -11.70
N LEU A 144 -21.51 3.90 -11.02
CA LEU A 144 -20.55 2.99 -11.65
C LEU A 144 -21.22 2.03 -12.63
N THR A 145 -22.41 1.51 -12.30
CA THR A 145 -23.24 0.69 -13.20
C THR A 145 -23.56 1.48 -14.48
N GLY A 146 -24.11 2.69 -14.32
CA GLY A 146 -24.52 3.54 -15.44
C GLY A 146 -23.36 3.97 -16.34
N ILE A 147 -22.24 4.40 -15.73
CA ILE A 147 -21.02 4.77 -16.45
C ILE A 147 -20.48 3.56 -17.22
N SER A 148 -20.41 2.38 -16.59
CA SER A 148 -19.88 1.17 -17.23
C SER A 148 -20.72 0.74 -18.44
N MET A 149 -22.05 0.81 -18.33
CA MET A 149 -22.94 0.54 -19.47
C MET A 149 -22.74 1.56 -20.60
N THR A 150 -22.69 2.84 -20.25
CA THR A 150 -22.49 3.92 -21.22
C THR A 150 -21.16 3.77 -21.95
N GLU A 151 -20.07 3.46 -21.22
CA GLU A 151 -18.76 3.23 -21.84
C GLU A 151 -18.75 2.00 -22.74
N LEU A 152 -19.39 0.89 -22.33
CA LEU A 152 -19.50 -0.30 -23.18
C LEU A 152 -20.17 0.02 -24.52
N ASP A 153 -21.23 0.82 -24.51
CA ASP A 153 -21.94 1.21 -25.74
C ASP A 153 -21.23 2.31 -26.53
N GLU A 154 -20.92 3.46 -25.91
CA GLU A 154 -20.38 4.63 -26.61
C GLU A 154 -18.92 4.45 -27.02
N LYS A 155 -18.09 3.85 -26.15
CA LYS A 155 -16.63 3.74 -26.37
C LYS A 155 -16.27 2.47 -27.13
N TYR A 156 -16.98 1.37 -26.88
CA TYR A 156 -16.65 0.07 -27.46
C TYR A 156 -17.69 -0.45 -28.45
N GLY A 157 -18.85 0.19 -28.59
CA GLY A 157 -19.88 -0.23 -29.53
C GLY A 157 -20.51 -1.58 -29.18
N ALA A 158 -20.62 -1.91 -27.89
CA ALA A 158 -21.09 -3.22 -27.41
C ALA A 158 -22.43 -3.65 -28.05
N SER A 159 -23.40 -2.75 -28.16
CA SER A 159 -24.68 -3.02 -28.84
C SER A 159 -24.57 -3.38 -30.32
N ASN A 160 -23.50 -2.98 -31.00
CA ASN A 160 -23.23 -3.36 -32.39
C ASN A 160 -22.49 -4.70 -32.49
N ILE A 161 -21.76 -5.08 -31.43
CA ILE A 161 -20.93 -6.29 -31.39
C ILE A 161 -21.75 -7.51 -30.96
N SER A 162 -22.57 -7.39 -29.91
CA SER A 162 -23.41 -8.48 -29.41
C SER A 162 -24.88 -8.08 -29.40
N GLU A 163 -25.67 -8.81 -30.18
CA GLU A 163 -27.13 -8.66 -30.17
C GLU A 163 -27.74 -9.07 -28.81
N ASN A 164 -27.15 -10.05 -28.13
CA ASN A 164 -27.58 -10.48 -26.79
C ASN A 164 -27.43 -9.34 -25.79
N TYR A 165 -26.27 -8.67 -25.80
CA TYR A 165 -26.04 -7.48 -24.99
C TYR A 165 -27.06 -6.39 -25.29
N ARG A 166 -27.26 -6.04 -26.57
CA ARG A 166 -28.22 -5.00 -26.97
C ARG A 166 -29.64 -5.29 -26.45
N ARG A 167 -30.11 -6.53 -26.61
CA ARG A 167 -31.43 -6.97 -26.11
C ARG A 167 -31.50 -6.91 -24.60
N TRP A 168 -30.44 -7.34 -23.91
CA TRP A 168 -30.35 -7.27 -22.46
C TRP A 168 -30.35 -5.83 -21.94
N ALA A 169 -29.52 -4.95 -22.49
CA ALA A 169 -29.41 -3.54 -22.11
C ALA A 169 -30.74 -2.79 -22.33
N THR A 170 -31.41 -3.05 -23.45
CA THR A 170 -32.75 -2.48 -23.71
C THR A 170 -33.77 -2.92 -22.66
N ARG A 171 -33.76 -4.20 -22.27
CA ARG A 171 -34.64 -4.70 -21.19
C ARG A 171 -34.27 -4.11 -19.84
N PHE A 172 -32.98 -3.98 -19.55
CA PHE A 172 -32.48 -3.43 -18.29
C PHE A 172 -32.87 -1.95 -18.12
N ASN A 173 -32.75 -1.13 -19.16
CA ASN A 173 -33.15 0.28 -19.11
C ASN A 173 -34.66 0.47 -18.85
N ASN A 174 -35.47 -0.52 -19.25
CA ASN A 174 -36.92 -0.55 -19.00
C ASN A 174 -37.30 -1.40 -17.77
N SER A 175 -36.32 -1.89 -17.00
CA SER A 175 -36.55 -2.85 -15.93
C SER A 175 -36.92 -2.19 -14.61
N ASP A 176 -37.60 -2.96 -13.76
CA ASP A 176 -37.96 -2.53 -12.41
C ASP A 176 -36.74 -2.38 -11.50
N LYS A 177 -36.93 -1.61 -10.42
CA LYS A 177 -35.91 -1.36 -9.37
C LYS A 177 -35.25 -2.63 -8.84
N ILE A 178 -35.96 -3.75 -8.83
CA ILE A 178 -35.44 -5.05 -8.34
C ILE A 178 -34.31 -5.58 -9.25
N ILE A 179 -34.45 -5.43 -10.57
CA ILE A 179 -33.45 -5.90 -11.53
C ILE A 179 -32.21 -5.01 -11.47
N GLN A 180 -32.40 -3.70 -11.36
CA GLN A 180 -31.31 -2.74 -11.15
C GLN A 180 -30.52 -3.07 -9.87
N GLN A 181 -31.24 -3.27 -8.75
CA GLN A 181 -30.63 -3.62 -7.47
C GLN A 181 -29.87 -4.96 -7.53
N LYS A 182 -30.32 -5.92 -8.34
CA LYS A 182 -29.61 -7.18 -8.55
C LYS A 182 -28.26 -6.95 -9.24
N LEU A 183 -28.20 -6.10 -10.26
CA LEU A 183 -26.96 -5.77 -10.95
C LEU A 183 -25.99 -4.98 -10.04
N ASP A 184 -26.51 -3.98 -9.32
CA ASP A 184 -25.73 -3.20 -8.36
C ASP A 184 -25.11 -4.11 -7.29
N ASN A 185 -25.87 -5.10 -6.80
CA ASN A 185 -25.35 -6.11 -5.87
C ASN A 185 -24.25 -6.97 -6.51
N GLN A 186 -24.36 -7.36 -7.78
CA GLN A 186 -23.30 -8.10 -8.47
C GLN A 186 -22.01 -7.29 -8.58
N ILE A 187 -22.11 -5.99 -8.87
CA ILE A 187 -20.95 -5.08 -8.90
C ILE A 187 -20.34 -4.93 -7.51
N LEU A 188 -21.18 -4.77 -6.48
CA LEU A 188 -20.74 -4.74 -5.09
C LEU A 188 -19.92 -5.98 -4.73
N TYR A 189 -20.43 -7.18 -5.00
CA TYR A 189 -19.71 -8.42 -4.74
C TYR A 189 -18.43 -8.53 -5.59
N THR A 190 -18.46 -8.07 -6.84
CA THR A 190 -17.26 -8.01 -7.69
C THR A 190 -16.17 -7.18 -7.04
N ILE A 191 -16.49 -6.01 -6.47
CA ILE A 191 -15.52 -5.18 -5.75
C ILE A 191 -15.01 -5.90 -4.49
N LEU A 192 -15.91 -6.50 -3.72
CA LEU A 192 -15.56 -7.21 -2.48
C LEU A 192 -14.67 -8.44 -2.71
N ASP A 193 -14.85 -9.14 -3.83
CA ASP A 193 -14.10 -10.36 -4.17
C ASP A 193 -12.72 -10.05 -4.76
N ASN A 194 -12.53 -8.88 -5.37
CA ASN A 194 -11.29 -8.51 -6.05
C ASN A 194 -10.45 -7.49 -5.28
N GLN A 195 -10.97 -6.91 -4.18
CA GLN A 195 -10.13 -6.12 -3.28
C GLN A 195 -9.18 -7.05 -2.50
N THR A 196 -7.88 -6.83 -2.67
CA THR A 196 -6.86 -7.52 -1.88
C THR A 196 -6.83 -6.91 -0.48
N TYR A 197 -7.20 -7.70 0.53
CA TYR A 197 -6.92 -7.35 1.91
C TYR A 197 -5.44 -7.63 2.16
N ASP A 198 -4.64 -6.59 2.31
CA ASP A 198 -3.34 -6.72 2.96
C ASP A 198 -3.62 -7.27 4.37
N LYS A 199 -3.25 -8.54 4.58
CA LYS A 199 -3.28 -9.21 5.89
C LYS A 199 -2.04 -8.83 6.68
#